data_AF-A0A9C6XCQ5-F1
#
_entry.id   AF-A0A9C6XCQ5-F1
#
_cell.length_a   1.000
_cell.length_b   1.000
_cell.length_c   1.000
_cell.angle_alpha   90.00
_cell.angle_beta   90.00
_cell.angle_gamma   90.00
#
_symmetry.space_group_name_H-M   'P 1'
#
loop_
_entity.id
_entity.type
_entity.pdbx_description
1 polymer ?
#
loop_
_entity_poly.entity_id
_entity_poly.type
_entity_poly.pdbx_seq_one_letter_code
_entity_poly.pdbx_strand_id
1 'polypeptide(L)'
;MRLLLVPAVLLALAGASTASPGAHVTLLKCCPYGETLDPHTADGPATCMRVENASESWLPKIFSKRQRSYLKTLPAHWTVHPASPPPCGARARMVPAHPHNQPVFLLFEDGSLYLHETNEILGSARFCVDSTAAIICLPKDDGDASSPSQPPSATSAASVAKANSIEEAKPVKRQRLRKCCIGDAVYSETDASCVTRASTKVAAGADLWTSAGEHLRDAFTVITGFPACRKPGFAVRGYLGDGPAPGTTPAARLEADGMVWVGGSRLKLQPDDYCLEIMVEANGAVVMACPGEDAKPDKGADLRFTWFPAMLFLSVFFLAATLLASCLLPAAYHQLHWRCQTNYVASLMLGDLFLAITQVSGAALAGPFCVVF
;
A
#
# COMPACT_ATOMS: atom_id res chain seq x y z
N MET A 1 -55.42 -9.21 -54.82
CA MET A 1 -55.51 -8.15 -55.85
C MET A 1 -54.92 -6.88 -55.25
N ARG A 2 -53.77 -6.43 -55.78
CA ARG A 2 -53.11 -5.11 -55.62
C ARG A 2 -52.76 -4.70 -54.17
N LEU A 3 -51.54 -4.88 -53.67
CA LEU A 3 -50.29 -4.18 -54.04
C LEU A 3 -50.50 -2.68 -54.26
N LEU A 4 -50.03 -1.84 -53.33
CA LEU A 4 -49.41 -0.54 -53.62
C LEU A 4 -48.55 -0.11 -52.42
N LEU A 5 -47.25 -0.07 -52.68
CA LEU A 5 -46.20 0.51 -51.85
C LEU A 5 -46.40 2.03 -51.73
N VAL A 6 -46.12 2.60 -50.56
CA VAL A 6 -45.79 4.02 -50.40
C VAL A 6 -44.38 4.10 -49.79
N PRO A 7 -43.43 4.81 -50.42
CA PRO A 7 -42.06 4.85 -49.96
C PRO A 7 -41.90 5.80 -48.76
N ALA A 8 -41.07 5.37 -47.82
CA ALA A 8 -40.60 6.14 -46.69
C ALA A 8 -39.71 7.30 -47.17
N VAL A 9 -40.13 8.54 -46.90
CA VAL A 9 -39.27 9.73 -46.96
C VAL A 9 -38.68 9.91 -45.56
N LEU A 10 -37.52 9.28 -45.32
CA LEU A 10 -36.70 9.60 -44.16
C LEU A 10 -35.87 10.85 -44.49
N LEU A 11 -36.35 12.00 -44.00
CA LEU A 11 -35.61 13.26 -44.04
C LEU A 11 -34.39 13.12 -43.10
N ALA A 12 -33.23 12.80 -43.67
CA ALA A 12 -31.96 12.89 -42.97
C ALA A 12 -31.63 14.37 -42.73
N LEU A 13 -32.01 14.88 -41.56
CA LEU A 13 -31.42 16.08 -40.99
C LEU A 13 -29.95 15.74 -40.67
N ALA A 14 -29.09 15.95 -41.65
CA ALA A 14 -27.66 16.07 -41.44
C ALA A 14 -27.43 17.32 -40.59
N GLY A 15 -27.55 17.15 -39.26
CA GLY A 15 -26.97 18.07 -38.31
C GLY A 15 -25.47 18.07 -38.56
N ALA A 16 -25.00 19.09 -39.28
CA ALA A 16 -23.60 19.45 -39.32
C ALA A 16 -23.20 19.74 -37.86
N SER A 17 -22.67 18.73 -37.18
CA SER A 17 -21.89 18.93 -35.97
C SER A 17 -20.67 19.71 -36.42
N THR A 18 -20.75 21.03 -36.30
CA THR A 18 -19.58 21.89 -36.29
C THR A 18 -18.71 21.40 -35.15
N ALA A 19 -17.76 20.52 -35.47
CA ALA A 19 -16.67 20.18 -34.57
C ALA A 19 -15.97 21.50 -34.28
N SER A 20 -16.19 22.02 -33.07
CA SER A 20 -15.41 23.11 -32.52
C SER A 20 -13.93 22.78 -32.76
N PRO A 21 -13.11 23.71 -33.26
CA PRO A 21 -11.67 23.47 -33.43
C PRO A 21 -11.13 23.11 -32.05
N GLY A 22 -10.83 21.82 -31.84
CA GLY A 22 -10.21 21.35 -30.61
C GLY A 22 -8.86 22.05 -30.50
N ALA A 23 -8.59 22.67 -29.35
CA ALA A 23 -7.28 23.23 -29.07
C ALA A 23 -6.22 22.15 -29.35
N HIS A 24 -5.20 22.48 -30.13
CA HIS A 24 -4.13 21.56 -30.47
C HIS A 24 -3.39 21.14 -29.19
N VAL A 25 -3.35 19.84 -28.89
CA VAL A 25 -2.77 19.30 -27.66
C VAL A 25 -1.36 18.81 -27.93
N THR A 26 -0.40 19.33 -27.18
CA THR A 26 1.00 18.90 -27.26
C THR A 26 1.33 18.04 -26.05
N LEU A 27 1.74 16.78 -26.28
CA LEU A 27 2.18 15.86 -25.23
C LEU A 27 3.69 15.67 -25.30
N LEU A 28 4.35 15.75 -24.14
CA LEU A 28 5.77 15.47 -24.02
C LEU A 28 5.99 14.00 -23.64
N LYS A 29 6.79 13.27 -24.42
CA LYS A 29 7.30 11.95 -24.05
C LYS A 29 8.69 12.10 -23.45
N CYS A 30 8.90 11.49 -22.29
CA CYS A 30 10.13 11.68 -21.51
C CYS A 30 11.36 11.13 -22.24
N CYS A 31 11.25 9.90 -22.75
CA CYS A 31 12.34 9.24 -23.45
C CYS A 31 12.20 9.34 -24.98
N PRO A 32 13.25 9.08 -25.76
CA PRO A 32 13.17 8.86 -27.19
C PRO A 32 12.19 7.72 -27.57
N TYR A 33 11.79 7.65 -28.83
CA TYR A 33 11.10 6.45 -29.34
C TYR A 33 12.05 5.24 -29.22
N GLY A 34 11.50 4.08 -28.86
CA GLY A 34 12.31 2.89 -28.56
C GLY A 34 12.71 2.73 -27.10
N GLU A 35 12.51 3.76 -26.29
CA GLU A 35 12.91 3.80 -24.88
C GLU A 35 11.72 4.14 -23.96
N THR A 36 11.80 3.69 -22.71
CA THR A 36 10.86 3.99 -21.63
C THR A 36 11.61 4.38 -20.36
N LEU A 37 10.94 5.08 -19.44
CA LEU A 37 11.50 5.39 -18.14
C LEU A 37 11.69 4.12 -17.30
N ASP A 38 12.82 4.00 -16.63
CA ASP A 38 13.03 2.93 -15.65
C ASP A 38 12.23 3.24 -14.37
N PRO A 39 11.19 2.45 -14.02
CA PRO A 39 10.41 2.70 -12.81
C PRO A 39 11.22 2.52 -11.52
N HIS A 40 12.36 1.82 -11.56
CA HIS A 40 13.19 1.52 -10.39
C HIS A 40 14.13 2.65 -9.98
N THR A 41 14.31 3.66 -10.83
CA THR A 41 15.17 4.83 -10.53
C THR A 41 14.39 6.03 -10.00
N ALA A 42 13.22 5.80 -9.37
CA ALA A 42 12.33 6.87 -8.90
C ALA A 42 12.97 7.82 -7.88
N ASP A 43 13.94 7.33 -7.11
CA ASP A 43 14.70 8.11 -6.12
C ASP A 43 16.01 8.70 -6.67
N GLY A 44 16.31 8.45 -7.95
CA GLY A 44 17.53 8.85 -8.64
C GLY A 44 17.28 9.71 -9.89
N PRO A 45 18.32 9.99 -10.70
CA PRO A 45 18.13 10.64 -11.99
C PRO A 45 17.27 9.75 -12.89
N ALA A 46 16.24 10.33 -13.51
CA ALA A 46 15.38 9.60 -14.43
C ALA A 46 16.18 9.02 -15.60
N THR A 47 16.27 7.69 -15.68
CA THR A 47 17.01 6.97 -16.71
C THR A 47 16.07 6.35 -17.73
N CYS A 48 16.42 6.47 -19.01
CA CYS A 48 15.72 5.82 -20.10
C CYS A 48 16.34 4.44 -20.37
N MET A 49 15.50 3.41 -20.45
CA MET A 49 15.89 2.05 -20.81
C MET A 49 15.29 1.67 -22.16
N ARG A 50 16.05 0.92 -22.98
CA ARG A 50 15.54 0.39 -24.25
C ARG A 50 14.52 -0.71 -24.02
N VAL A 51 13.47 -0.70 -24.82
CA VAL A 51 12.45 -1.76 -24.83
C VAL A 51 12.74 -2.69 -26.00
N GLU A 52 12.97 -3.98 -25.70
CA GLU A 52 13.08 -5.02 -26.72
C GLU A 52 11.70 -5.17 -27.40
N ASN A 53 11.65 -5.07 -28.74
CA ASN A 53 10.41 -4.98 -29.54
C ASN A 53 9.60 -3.68 -29.37
N ALA A 54 10.27 -2.54 -29.19
CA ALA A 54 9.59 -1.25 -29.23
C ALA A 54 8.99 -0.98 -30.63
N SER A 55 7.66 -0.89 -30.71
CA SER A 55 7.01 -0.32 -31.88
C SER A 55 7.31 1.18 -31.96
N GLU A 56 7.62 1.71 -33.15
CA GLU A 56 7.76 3.16 -33.38
C GLU A 56 6.50 3.95 -32.98
N SER A 57 5.34 3.29 -32.95
CA SER A 57 4.06 3.84 -32.53
C SER A 57 3.81 3.68 -31.02
N TRP A 58 4.55 4.39 -30.17
CA TRP A 58 4.20 4.48 -28.75
C TRP A 58 2.87 5.23 -28.58
N LEU A 59 1.92 4.63 -27.85
CA LEU A 59 0.61 5.22 -27.57
C LEU A 59 0.43 5.44 -26.05
N PRO A 60 0.21 6.68 -25.59
CA PRO A 60 -0.10 6.94 -24.19
C PRO A 60 -1.50 6.44 -23.81
N LYS A 61 -1.68 6.04 -22.55
CA LYS A 61 -3.00 5.68 -21.99
C LYS A 61 -3.82 6.94 -21.70
N ILE A 62 -4.61 7.40 -22.68
CA ILE A 62 -5.46 8.59 -22.55
C ILE A 62 -6.86 8.18 -22.09
N PHE A 63 -7.34 8.74 -20.99
CA PHE A 63 -8.68 8.49 -20.45
C PHE A 63 -9.70 9.50 -20.98
N SER A 64 -10.77 8.99 -21.60
CA SER A 64 -11.90 9.78 -22.06
C SER A 64 -12.96 9.90 -20.98
N LYS A 65 -13.18 11.11 -20.45
CA LYS A 65 -14.31 11.37 -19.53
C LYS A 65 -15.66 11.11 -20.20
N ARG A 66 -15.75 11.37 -21.51
CA ARG A 66 -16.97 11.20 -22.30
C ARG A 66 -17.30 9.72 -22.53
N GLN A 67 -16.30 8.91 -22.89
CA GLN A 67 -16.49 7.48 -23.18
C GLN A 67 -16.30 6.59 -21.94
N ARG A 68 -15.87 7.17 -20.80
CA ARG A 68 -15.50 6.47 -19.56
C ARG A 68 -14.55 5.29 -19.79
N SER A 69 -13.66 5.44 -20.77
CA SER A 69 -12.75 4.39 -21.21
C SER A 69 -11.46 5.00 -21.75
N TYR A 70 -10.42 4.16 -21.90
CA TYR A 70 -9.17 4.58 -22.50
C TYR A 70 -9.28 4.58 -24.03
N LEU A 71 -8.74 5.63 -24.64
CA LEU A 71 -8.69 5.74 -26.10
C LEU A 71 -7.72 4.70 -26.67
N LYS A 72 -8.16 4.05 -27.76
CA LYS A 72 -7.37 3.03 -28.47
C LYS A 72 -6.42 3.62 -29.52
N THR A 73 -6.66 4.88 -29.91
CA THR A 73 -5.90 5.59 -30.93
C THR A 73 -5.61 7.00 -30.47
N LEU A 74 -4.48 7.56 -30.93
CA LEU A 74 -4.11 8.93 -30.63
C LEU A 74 -5.08 9.87 -31.37
N PRO A 75 -5.71 10.86 -30.71
CA PRO A 75 -6.58 11.80 -31.40
C PRO A 75 -5.83 12.62 -32.45
N ALA A 76 -6.47 12.95 -33.57
CA ALA A 76 -5.83 13.66 -34.70
C ALA A 76 -5.31 15.07 -34.36
N HIS A 77 -5.78 15.67 -33.26
CA HIS A 77 -5.36 17.00 -32.80
C HIS A 77 -4.21 16.94 -31.78
N TRP A 78 -3.64 15.76 -31.54
CA TRP A 78 -2.53 15.55 -30.62
C TRP A 78 -1.20 15.45 -31.37
N THR A 79 -0.19 16.14 -30.84
CA THR A 79 1.19 16.02 -31.29
C THR A 79 2.06 15.55 -30.13
N VAL A 80 2.89 14.54 -30.38
CA VAL A 80 3.82 13.98 -29.38
C VAL A 80 5.24 14.44 -29.69
N HIS A 81 5.91 15.05 -28.72
CA HIS A 81 7.35 15.37 -28.79
C HIS A 81 8.16 14.38 -27.94
N PRO A 82 8.96 13.50 -28.57
CA PRO A 82 9.84 12.57 -27.86
C PRO A 82 11.06 13.28 -27.25
N ALA A 83 11.74 12.59 -26.33
CA ALA A 83 12.98 13.05 -25.71
C ALA A 83 12.89 14.47 -25.11
N SER A 84 11.72 14.82 -24.56
CA SER A 84 11.39 16.17 -24.12
C SER A 84 10.98 16.16 -22.64
N PRO A 85 11.93 15.98 -21.71
CA PRO A 85 11.63 16.12 -20.28
C PRO A 85 11.20 17.57 -19.96
N PRO A 86 10.30 17.78 -19.00
CA PRO A 86 9.80 19.10 -18.69
C PRO A 86 10.90 19.97 -18.03
N PRO A 87 10.88 21.30 -18.20
CA PRO A 87 11.96 22.19 -17.80
C PRO A 87 11.94 22.54 -16.30
N CYS A 88 11.88 21.56 -15.41
CA CYS A 88 11.88 21.79 -13.95
C CYS A 88 13.20 21.48 -13.23
N GLY A 89 14.22 20.96 -13.92
CA GLY A 89 15.54 20.68 -13.33
C GLY A 89 15.42 19.82 -12.07
N ALA A 90 15.98 20.28 -10.95
CA ALA A 90 15.95 19.57 -9.66
C ALA A 90 14.55 19.39 -9.04
N ARG A 91 13.51 20.03 -9.60
CA ARG A 91 12.12 19.92 -9.15
C ARG A 91 11.31 18.89 -9.94
N ALA A 92 11.98 18.11 -10.77
CA ALA A 92 11.41 16.95 -11.43
C ALA A 92 11.22 15.82 -10.41
N ARG A 93 10.00 15.29 -10.34
CA ARG A 93 9.68 14.08 -9.58
C ARG A 93 9.16 13.02 -10.54
N MET A 94 9.68 11.80 -10.44
CA MET A 94 9.14 10.67 -11.19
C MET A 94 7.96 10.05 -10.45
N VAL A 95 6.93 9.68 -11.20
CA VAL A 95 5.70 9.05 -10.71
C VAL A 95 5.47 7.77 -11.50
N PRO A 96 5.54 6.58 -10.88
CA PRO A 96 5.31 5.32 -11.59
C PRO A 96 3.84 5.19 -12.00
N ALA A 97 3.59 4.59 -13.17
CA ALA A 97 2.25 4.53 -13.73
C ALA A 97 1.31 3.57 -12.96
N HIS A 98 1.83 2.44 -12.46
CA HIS A 98 1.01 1.36 -11.90
C HIS A 98 1.72 0.54 -10.80
N PRO A 99 1.77 0.99 -9.54
CA PRO A 99 2.25 0.14 -8.47
C PRO A 99 1.19 -0.90 -8.02
N HIS A 100 -0.13 -0.58 -7.98
CA HIS A 100 -1.13 -1.46 -7.33
C HIS A 100 -2.56 -1.42 -7.90
N ASN A 101 -2.75 -1.59 -9.22
CA ASN A 101 -4.08 -1.69 -9.86
C ASN A 101 -4.97 -0.42 -9.76
N GLN A 102 -4.42 0.68 -9.25
CA GLN A 102 -4.98 2.04 -9.32
C GLN A 102 -3.99 2.96 -10.04
N PRO A 103 -4.45 3.78 -10.99
CA PRO A 103 -3.57 4.70 -11.71
C PRO A 103 -3.15 5.85 -10.79
N VAL A 104 -1.84 6.01 -10.57
CA VAL A 104 -1.28 7.12 -9.77
C VAL A 104 -1.52 8.46 -10.46
N PHE A 105 -1.59 8.44 -11.80
CA PHE A 105 -1.96 9.57 -12.62
C PHE A 105 -2.88 9.17 -13.78
N LEU A 106 -3.69 10.12 -14.24
CA LEU A 106 -4.59 9.97 -15.37
C LEU A 106 -4.33 11.07 -16.40
N LEU A 107 -4.03 10.70 -17.64
CA LEU A 107 -3.91 11.63 -18.76
C LEU A 107 -5.27 11.78 -19.44
N PHE A 108 -5.75 13.00 -19.63
CA PHE A 108 -7.06 13.28 -20.24
C PHE A 108 -6.94 13.77 -21.70
N GLU A 109 -8.07 13.74 -22.41
CA GLU A 109 -8.20 14.17 -23.82
C GLU A 109 -7.85 15.63 -24.10
N ASP A 110 -7.87 16.48 -23.06
CA ASP A 110 -7.47 17.90 -23.13
C ASP A 110 -5.96 18.12 -22.94
N GLY A 111 -5.19 17.04 -22.77
CA GLY A 111 -3.75 17.10 -22.52
C GLY A 111 -3.38 17.42 -21.07
N SER A 112 -4.36 17.47 -20.17
CA SER A 112 -4.10 17.62 -18.74
C SER A 112 -3.81 16.26 -18.09
N LEU A 113 -2.94 16.26 -17.08
CA LEU A 113 -2.63 15.08 -16.28
C LEU A 113 -3.10 15.31 -14.85
N TYR A 114 -3.99 14.45 -14.39
CA TYR A 114 -4.47 14.43 -13.02
C TYR A 114 -3.60 13.53 -12.17
N LEU A 115 -3.09 14.06 -11.07
CA LEU A 115 -2.34 13.33 -10.06
C LEU A 115 -3.30 12.90 -8.95
N HIS A 116 -3.43 11.60 -8.75
CA HIS A 116 -4.32 11.07 -7.73
C HIS A 116 -3.81 11.38 -6.31
N GLU A 117 -2.49 11.32 -6.09
CA GLU A 117 -1.87 11.57 -4.78
C GLU A 117 -2.11 12.99 -4.23
N THR A 118 -2.04 14.00 -5.09
CA THR A 118 -2.13 15.42 -4.71
C THR A 118 -3.47 16.06 -5.07
N ASN A 119 -4.36 15.32 -5.75
CA ASN A 119 -5.62 15.83 -6.32
C ASN A 119 -5.40 17.09 -7.19
N GLU A 120 -4.27 17.16 -7.90
CA GLU A 120 -3.87 18.30 -8.74
C GLU A 120 -4.01 17.95 -10.22
N ILE A 121 -4.40 18.94 -11.02
CA ILE A 121 -4.38 18.86 -12.49
C ILE A 121 -3.19 19.65 -13.02
N LEU A 122 -2.28 18.95 -13.69
CA LEU A 122 -1.12 19.51 -14.37
C LEU A 122 -1.44 19.79 -15.84
N GLY A 123 -1.01 20.95 -16.34
CA GLY A 123 -0.99 21.24 -17.77
C GLY A 123 0.19 20.55 -18.47
N SER A 124 0.08 20.34 -19.77
CA SER A 124 1.02 19.54 -20.58
C SER A 124 2.49 19.99 -20.54
N ALA A 125 2.79 21.24 -20.21
CA ALA A 125 4.17 21.74 -20.06
C ALA A 125 4.83 21.36 -18.72
N ARG A 126 4.05 20.93 -17.72
CA ARG A 126 4.53 20.59 -16.37
C ARG A 126 4.81 19.10 -16.19
N PHE A 127 4.69 18.29 -17.24
CA PHE A 127 4.96 16.87 -17.17
C PHE A 127 5.41 16.30 -18.52
N CYS A 128 6.05 15.15 -18.46
CA CYS A 128 6.17 14.24 -19.61
C CYS A 128 5.70 12.84 -19.19
N VAL A 129 5.25 12.03 -20.14
CA VAL A 129 4.72 10.68 -19.86
C VAL A 129 5.49 9.62 -20.65
N ASP A 130 5.66 8.45 -20.05
CA ASP A 130 6.08 7.23 -20.72
C ASP A 130 5.19 6.03 -20.34
N SER A 131 5.48 4.85 -20.86
CA SER A 131 4.67 3.65 -20.65
C SER A 131 4.66 3.15 -19.20
N THR A 132 5.76 3.38 -18.49
CA THR A 132 6.04 2.86 -17.14
C THR A 132 5.93 3.93 -16.05
N ALA A 133 6.19 5.19 -16.37
CA ALA A 133 6.21 6.30 -15.43
C ALA A 133 5.97 7.65 -16.13
N ALA A 134 5.74 8.71 -15.36
CA ALA A 134 5.72 10.09 -15.80
C ALA A 134 6.69 10.92 -14.96
N ILE A 135 7.24 11.99 -15.53
CA ILE A 135 7.99 12.99 -14.78
C ILE A 135 7.11 14.23 -14.65
N ILE A 136 6.95 14.72 -13.43
CA ILE A 136 6.15 15.92 -13.13
C ILE A 136 7.02 17.00 -12.50
N CYS A 137 6.64 18.25 -12.71
CA CYS A 137 7.25 19.39 -12.05
C CYS A 137 6.49 19.77 -10.79
N LEU A 138 7.18 19.71 -9.64
CA LEU A 138 6.60 20.11 -8.36
C LEU A 138 6.35 21.63 -8.32
N PRO A 139 5.28 22.12 -7.65
CA PRO A 139 5.06 23.55 -7.42
C PRO A 139 6.23 24.19 -6.67
N LYS A 140 6.33 25.52 -6.75
CA LYS A 140 7.43 26.24 -6.12
C LYS A 140 7.00 26.50 -4.70
N ASP A 141 7.79 26.11 -3.70
CA ASP A 141 7.56 26.61 -2.35
C ASP A 141 7.64 28.15 -2.43
N ASP A 142 6.68 28.86 -1.85
CA ASP A 142 6.55 30.33 -1.88
C ASP A 142 7.70 31.09 -1.15
N GLY A 143 8.91 30.53 -1.17
CA GLY A 143 10.16 31.12 -0.69
C GLY A 143 11.20 31.38 -1.79
N ASP A 144 10.94 31.03 -3.04
CA ASP A 144 11.82 31.38 -4.16
C ASP A 144 11.00 32.00 -5.30
N ALA A 145 10.89 33.32 -5.38
CA ALA A 145 10.43 33.96 -6.60
C ALA A 145 11.58 33.98 -7.61
N SER A 146 11.51 33.11 -8.62
CA SER A 146 12.40 33.15 -9.80
C SER A 146 11.91 32.19 -10.88
N SER A 147 11.14 32.72 -11.82
CA SER A 147 11.32 32.48 -13.25
C SER A 147 10.47 33.53 -14.00
N PRO A 148 10.78 33.97 -15.23
CA PRO A 148 11.91 33.61 -16.08
C PRO A 148 12.81 34.81 -16.44
N SER A 149 14.01 34.45 -16.91
CA SER A 149 15.02 35.28 -17.56
C SER A 149 14.50 36.29 -18.60
N GLN A 150 14.90 37.56 -18.48
CA GLN A 150 15.34 38.45 -19.57
C GLN A 150 16.15 39.66 -19.00
N PRO A 151 16.94 40.39 -19.81
CA PRO A 151 18.35 40.76 -19.55
C PRO A 151 18.57 42.15 -18.88
N PRO A 152 19.82 42.57 -18.56
CA PRO A 152 20.09 43.51 -17.48
C PRO A 152 19.98 44.97 -17.94
N SER A 153 19.46 45.81 -17.05
CA SER A 153 19.75 47.24 -17.07
C SER A 153 19.89 47.75 -15.64
N ALA A 154 20.95 48.53 -15.42
CA ALA A 154 21.28 49.24 -14.19
C ALA A 154 20.07 50.04 -13.67
N THR A 155 19.93 50.40 -12.38
CA THR A 155 20.78 51.34 -11.66
C THR A 155 20.27 51.46 -10.21
N SER A 156 21.22 51.59 -9.26
CA SER A 156 21.21 52.41 -8.04
C SER A 156 20.12 52.33 -6.95
N ALA A 157 20.67 52.34 -5.72
CA ALA A 157 20.28 53.15 -4.56
C ALA A 157 19.38 52.52 -3.47
N ALA A 158 20.09 52.05 -2.43
CA ALA A 158 19.82 52.18 -1.00
C ALA A 158 18.53 52.87 -0.54
N SER A 159 17.80 52.21 0.37
CA SER A 159 17.43 52.83 1.65
C SER A 159 17.05 51.78 2.71
N VAL A 160 17.85 51.83 3.77
CA VAL A 160 17.57 51.53 5.18
C VAL A 160 16.09 51.31 5.54
N ALA A 161 15.77 50.11 6.04
CA ALA A 161 14.65 49.90 6.96
C ALA A 161 15.03 48.85 8.01
N LYS A 162 15.04 49.32 9.25
CA LYS A 162 15.38 48.64 10.50
C LYS A 162 14.19 47.77 10.91
N ALA A 163 14.38 46.46 11.06
CA ALA A 163 13.36 45.56 11.61
C ALA A 163 13.96 44.67 12.70
N ASN A 164 13.21 44.60 13.80
CA ASN A 164 13.56 44.01 15.07
C ASN A 164 13.81 42.51 14.99
N SER A 165 14.74 42.07 15.83
CA SER A 165 15.07 40.70 16.15
C SER A 165 13.83 39.89 16.57
N ILE A 166 13.43 38.95 15.73
CA ILE A 166 12.75 37.73 16.15
C ILE A 166 13.76 36.63 15.92
N GLU A 167 14.12 35.90 16.97
CA GLU A 167 15.01 34.76 16.91
C GLU A 167 14.50 33.76 15.86
N GLU A 168 15.26 33.57 14.79
CA GLU A 168 15.03 32.54 13.79
C GLU A 168 15.21 31.17 14.44
N ALA A 169 14.09 30.48 14.68
CA ALA A 169 14.10 29.07 15.03
C ALA A 169 14.67 28.26 13.85
N LYS A 170 15.82 27.61 14.10
CA LYS A 170 16.51 26.70 13.19
C LYS A 170 15.53 25.71 12.54
N PRO A 171 15.59 25.47 11.21
CA PRO A 171 14.68 24.54 10.55
C PRO A 171 14.88 23.13 11.13
N VAL A 172 13.89 22.67 11.89
CA VAL A 172 13.84 21.30 12.41
C VAL A 172 13.55 20.38 11.22
N LYS A 173 14.51 19.52 10.89
CA LYS A 173 14.36 18.53 9.82
C LYS A 173 13.30 17.51 10.24
N ARG A 174 12.06 17.68 9.79
CA ARG A 174 10.95 16.75 10.06
C ARG A 174 11.16 15.46 9.30
N GLN A 175 11.03 14.33 10.00
CA GLN A 175 11.13 13.00 9.40
C GLN A 175 9.85 12.68 8.63
N ARG A 176 9.90 11.79 7.65
CA ARG A 176 8.71 11.38 6.88
C ARG A 176 8.08 10.16 7.55
N LEU A 177 6.77 10.21 7.79
CA LEU A 177 6.00 9.08 8.32
C LEU A 177 4.91 8.69 7.33
N ARG A 178 4.78 7.41 7.01
CA ARG A 178 3.82 6.95 6.00
C ARG A 178 2.51 6.47 6.64
N LYS A 179 1.39 7.09 6.28
CA LYS A 179 0.03 6.64 6.54
C LYS A 179 -0.49 5.83 5.36
N CYS A 180 -1.12 4.69 5.58
CA CYS A 180 -1.52 3.81 4.47
C CYS A 180 -2.67 4.41 3.63
N CYS A 181 -3.72 4.88 4.31
CA CYS A 181 -4.89 5.47 3.67
C CYS A 181 -4.78 7.00 3.58
N ILE A 182 -5.48 7.57 2.60
CA ILE A 182 -5.42 9.00 2.30
C ILE A 182 -6.39 9.78 3.20
N GLY A 183 -5.93 10.92 3.72
CA GLY A 183 -6.75 11.82 4.53
C GLY A 183 -7.24 11.15 5.82
N ASP A 184 -8.54 11.29 6.12
CA ASP A 184 -9.18 10.69 7.29
C ASP A 184 -9.75 9.29 7.03
N ALA A 185 -9.38 8.65 5.92
CA ALA A 185 -9.74 7.25 5.71
C ALA A 185 -9.01 6.33 6.70
N VAL A 186 -9.65 5.18 6.97
CA VAL A 186 -9.19 4.11 7.84
C VAL A 186 -9.24 2.80 7.08
N TYR A 187 -8.42 1.83 7.45
CA TYR A 187 -8.36 0.55 6.74
C TYR A 187 -9.39 -0.44 7.32
N SER A 188 -10.20 -1.05 6.47
CA SER A 188 -11.03 -2.21 6.84
C SER A 188 -10.41 -3.48 6.29
N GLU A 189 -10.17 -4.44 7.18
CA GLU A 189 -9.74 -5.79 6.82
C GLU A 189 -10.87 -6.54 6.07
N THR A 190 -12.12 -6.32 6.48
CA THR A 190 -13.31 -6.93 5.85
C THR A 190 -13.46 -6.54 4.38
N ASP A 191 -13.32 -5.25 4.09
CA ASP A 191 -13.43 -4.72 2.72
C ASP A 191 -12.09 -4.71 1.97
N ALA A 192 -11.01 -5.16 2.62
CA ALA A 192 -9.62 -5.11 2.13
C ALA A 192 -9.25 -3.77 1.48
N SER A 193 -9.77 -2.66 2.02
CA SER A 193 -9.68 -1.34 1.40
C SER A 193 -9.79 -0.20 2.41
N CYS A 194 -9.39 1.00 1.97
CA CYS A 194 -9.53 2.22 2.75
C CYS A 194 -10.96 2.75 2.66
N VAL A 195 -11.63 2.84 3.80
CA VAL A 195 -13.00 3.32 3.95
C VAL A 195 -13.03 4.63 4.72
N THR A 196 -14.08 5.44 4.52
CA THR A 196 -14.22 6.70 5.25
C THR A 196 -14.47 6.44 6.74
N ARG A 197 -13.74 7.13 7.62
CA ARG A 197 -13.94 6.99 9.07
C ARG A 197 -15.37 7.28 9.54
N ALA A 198 -16.06 8.19 8.89
CA ALA A 198 -17.45 8.54 9.22
C ALA A 198 -18.44 7.38 9.03
N SER A 199 -18.10 6.37 8.22
CA SER A 199 -18.95 5.20 7.95
C SER A 199 -18.59 3.99 8.81
N THR A 200 -17.66 4.10 9.76
CA THR A 200 -17.17 2.98 10.58
C THR A 200 -17.41 3.21 12.07
N LYS A 201 -17.26 2.14 12.86
CA LYS A 201 -17.42 2.17 14.33
C LYS A 201 -16.13 2.48 15.08
N VAL A 202 -15.14 3.08 14.41
CA VAL A 202 -13.87 3.46 15.02
C VAL A 202 -14.11 4.53 16.09
N ALA A 203 -13.54 4.35 17.27
CA ALA A 203 -13.72 5.29 18.37
C ALA A 203 -13.29 6.72 17.97
N ALA A 204 -14.06 7.73 18.39
CA ALA A 204 -13.80 9.14 18.02
C ALA A 204 -12.41 9.65 18.47
N GLY A 205 -11.81 9.03 19.49
CA GLY A 205 -10.46 9.34 19.98
C GLY A 205 -9.34 8.48 19.40
N ALA A 206 -9.62 7.51 18.53
CA ALA A 206 -8.58 6.65 17.95
C ALA A 206 -7.82 7.42 16.86
N ASP A 207 -6.73 8.08 17.21
CA ASP A 207 -5.85 8.74 16.25
C ASP A 207 -4.47 8.06 16.26
N LEU A 208 -3.78 8.10 15.12
CA LEU A 208 -2.47 7.50 14.96
C LEU A 208 -1.50 8.01 16.06
N TRP A 209 -1.57 9.30 16.36
CA TRP A 209 -0.71 9.96 17.34
C TRP A 209 -1.04 9.63 18.78
N THR A 210 -2.30 9.29 19.08
CA THR A 210 -2.68 8.82 20.42
C THR A 210 -1.99 7.49 20.75
N SER A 211 -1.82 6.63 19.74
CA SER A 211 -1.11 5.35 19.87
C SER A 211 0.41 5.48 19.72
N ALA A 212 0.89 6.38 18.85
CA ALA A 212 2.32 6.61 18.61
C ALA A 212 3.02 7.41 19.73
N GLY A 213 2.27 8.27 20.42
CA GLY A 213 2.77 9.28 21.34
C GLY A 213 2.58 10.68 20.77
N GLU A 214 1.78 11.50 21.45
CA GLU A 214 1.39 12.84 20.98
C GLU A 214 2.58 13.78 20.77
N HIS A 215 3.62 13.62 21.59
CA HIS A 215 4.89 14.36 21.49
C HIS A 215 5.64 14.15 20.17
N LEU A 216 5.35 13.08 19.42
CA LEU A 216 5.99 12.81 18.13
C LEU A 216 5.29 13.54 16.96
N ARG A 217 4.07 14.05 17.15
CA ARG A 217 3.26 14.63 16.07
C ARG A 217 3.97 15.72 15.28
N ASP A 218 4.66 16.63 15.97
CA ASP A 218 5.33 17.76 15.35
C ASP A 218 6.71 17.42 14.73
N ALA A 219 7.23 16.22 15.04
CA ALA A 219 8.51 15.73 14.53
C ALA A 219 8.39 15.12 13.12
N PHE A 220 7.17 14.81 12.67
CA PHE A 220 6.92 14.06 11.44
C PHE A 220 6.08 14.83 10.42
N THR A 221 6.41 14.65 9.15
CA THR A 221 5.56 15.00 8.01
C THR A 221 4.88 13.72 7.51
N VAL A 222 3.55 13.69 7.53
CA VAL A 222 2.78 12.53 7.08
C VAL A 222 2.72 12.48 5.56
N ILE A 223 3.17 11.38 4.99
CA ILE A 223 2.99 11.01 3.57
C ILE A 223 1.99 9.86 3.49
N THR A 224 1.31 9.71 2.35
CA THR A 224 0.31 8.66 2.16
C THR A 224 0.80 7.53 1.25
N GLY A 225 0.21 6.35 1.38
CA GLY A 225 0.41 5.21 0.47
C GLY A 225 0.93 3.96 1.18
N PHE A 226 0.77 2.83 0.50
CA PHE A 226 1.24 1.53 0.97
C PHE A 226 2.73 1.31 0.63
N PRO A 227 3.46 0.49 1.41
CA PRO A 227 4.84 0.12 1.09
C PRO A 227 4.92 -0.68 -0.21
N ALA A 228 6.01 -0.56 -0.95
CA ALA A 228 6.21 -1.26 -2.21
C ALA A 228 6.66 -2.72 -1.96
N CYS A 229 5.71 -3.66 -1.98
CA CYS A 229 5.98 -5.07 -1.68
C CYS A 229 6.31 -5.91 -2.91
N ARG A 230 7.31 -6.80 -2.77
CA ARG A 230 7.68 -7.79 -3.82
C ARG A 230 6.59 -8.86 -4.02
N LYS A 231 5.92 -9.26 -2.95
CA LYS A 231 4.76 -10.17 -2.97
C LYS A 231 3.47 -9.36 -2.82
N PRO A 232 2.37 -9.77 -3.49
CA PRO A 232 1.09 -9.11 -3.32
C PRO A 232 0.58 -9.26 -1.89
N GLY A 233 -0.03 -8.19 -1.38
CA GLY A 233 -0.64 -8.15 -0.05
C GLY A 233 0.23 -7.46 1.01
N PHE A 234 -0.36 -7.28 2.19
CA PHE A 234 0.25 -6.65 3.35
C PHE A 234 -0.06 -7.49 4.59
N ALA A 235 0.82 -7.44 5.59
CA ALA A 235 0.62 -8.11 6.85
C ALA A 235 0.66 -7.10 8.00
N VAL A 236 -0.26 -7.25 8.95
CA VAL A 236 -0.21 -6.53 10.22
C VAL A 236 0.96 -7.09 11.02
N ARG A 237 1.96 -6.25 11.29
CA ARG A 237 3.16 -6.63 12.04
C ARG A 237 3.05 -6.39 13.52
N GLY A 238 2.24 -5.44 13.93
CA GLY A 238 2.04 -5.12 15.33
C GLY A 238 1.08 -3.97 15.53
N TYR A 239 0.68 -3.77 16.77
CA TYR A 239 -0.20 -2.69 17.18
C TYR A 239 0.63 -1.57 17.77
N LEU A 240 0.40 -0.34 17.34
CA LEU A 240 1.17 0.80 17.82
C LEU A 240 0.75 1.14 19.25
N GLY A 241 1.75 1.27 20.14
CA GLY A 241 1.53 1.56 21.56
C GLY A 241 1.16 0.31 22.37
N ASP A 242 0.34 0.49 23.41
CA ASP A 242 -0.18 -0.60 24.23
C ASP A 242 -1.28 -1.34 23.46
N GLY A 243 -0.87 -2.31 22.64
CA GLY A 243 -1.77 -3.11 21.82
C GLY A 243 -2.86 -3.85 22.62
N PRO A 244 -3.91 -4.35 21.95
CA PRO A 244 -4.98 -5.08 22.61
C PRO A 244 -4.44 -6.41 23.15
N ALA A 245 -4.53 -6.57 24.48
CA ALA A 245 -4.26 -7.76 25.28
C ALA A 245 -2.93 -8.52 25.03
N PRO A 246 -2.21 -8.94 26.08
CA PRO A 246 -1.00 -9.74 25.92
C PRO A 246 -1.34 -11.11 25.30
N GLY A 247 -0.83 -11.40 24.09
CA GLY A 247 -0.75 -12.77 23.56
C GLY A 247 -1.14 -13.01 22.09
N THR A 248 -1.74 -12.06 21.37
CA THR A 248 -2.22 -12.28 19.98
C THR A 248 -1.35 -11.61 18.92
N THR A 249 -0.74 -10.47 19.23
CA THR A 249 0.08 -9.69 18.29
C THR A 249 1.06 -8.79 19.05
N PRO A 250 2.29 -8.61 18.55
CA PRO A 250 3.28 -7.82 19.26
C PRO A 250 2.96 -6.33 19.27
N ALA A 251 3.24 -5.68 20.41
CA ALA A 251 3.23 -4.22 20.52
C ALA A 251 4.35 -3.63 19.68
N ALA A 252 4.08 -2.54 18.98
CA ALA A 252 5.03 -1.83 18.16
C ALA A 252 5.21 -0.40 18.66
N ARG A 253 6.43 0.14 18.51
CA ARG A 253 6.80 1.48 18.95
C ARG A 253 7.46 2.25 17.82
N LEU A 254 6.93 3.45 17.54
CA LEU A 254 7.55 4.42 16.64
C LEU A 254 8.64 5.19 17.40
N GLU A 255 9.83 5.26 16.80
CA GLU A 255 10.95 6.06 17.29
C GLU A 255 11.00 7.42 16.58
N ALA A 256 11.66 8.41 17.21
CA ALA A 256 11.80 9.76 16.66
C ALA A 256 12.61 9.84 15.35
N ASP A 257 13.36 8.79 15.02
CA ASP A 257 14.06 8.64 13.74
C ASP A 257 13.15 8.12 12.60
N GLY A 258 11.88 7.81 12.91
CA GLY A 258 10.91 7.25 11.97
C GLY A 258 10.99 5.74 11.84
N MET A 259 11.81 5.07 12.63
CA MET A 259 11.87 3.60 12.65
C MET A 259 10.75 3.04 13.51
N VAL A 260 10.28 1.84 13.16
CA VAL A 260 9.32 1.10 13.98
C VAL A 260 9.96 -0.16 14.52
N TRP A 261 9.88 -0.32 15.83
CA TRP A 261 10.26 -1.53 16.53
C TRP A 261 9.03 -2.35 16.84
N VAL A 262 9.03 -3.61 16.42
CA VAL A 262 7.99 -4.57 16.76
C VAL A 262 8.50 -5.46 17.91
N GLY A 263 7.83 -5.36 19.05
CA GLY A 263 8.10 -6.13 20.27
C GLY A 263 8.02 -7.63 20.00
N GLY A 264 8.77 -8.44 20.76
CA GLY A 264 8.74 -9.90 20.59
C GLY A 264 9.48 -10.46 19.35
N SER A 265 9.87 -9.66 18.35
CA SER A 265 10.56 -10.18 17.14
C SER A 265 11.93 -9.56 16.84
N ARG A 266 12.44 -8.61 17.66
CA ARG A 266 13.61 -7.75 17.34
C ARG A 266 13.58 -7.17 15.91
N LEU A 267 12.39 -7.07 15.33
CA LEU A 267 12.20 -6.62 13.96
C LEU A 267 12.17 -5.10 13.97
N LYS A 268 13.14 -4.51 13.27
CA LYS A 268 13.22 -3.06 13.06
C LYS A 268 12.87 -2.77 11.61
N LEU A 269 11.80 -1.99 11.40
CA LEU A 269 11.31 -1.62 10.08
C LEU A 269 11.77 -0.20 9.74
N GLN A 270 12.27 -0.02 8.51
CA GLN A 270 12.64 1.28 7.97
C GLN A 270 11.40 2.06 7.53
N PRO A 271 11.41 3.41 7.53
CA PRO A 271 10.26 4.25 7.18
C PRO A 271 9.57 3.91 5.84
N ASP A 272 10.29 3.30 4.89
CA ASP A 272 9.76 2.95 3.57
C ASP A 272 9.17 1.54 3.48
N ASP A 273 9.48 0.66 4.44
CA ASP A 273 9.06 -0.75 4.45
C ASP A 273 7.70 -0.96 5.14
N TYR A 274 7.16 0.08 5.78
CA TYR A 274 5.90 0.03 6.50
C TYR A 274 5.05 1.27 6.24
N CYS A 275 3.78 1.15 6.56
CA CYS A 275 2.89 2.28 6.74
C CYS A 275 2.04 2.05 8.00
N LEU A 276 1.59 3.13 8.63
CA LEU A 276 0.72 3.08 9.81
C LEU A 276 -0.71 3.41 9.44
N GLU A 277 -1.67 2.75 10.07
CA GLU A 277 -3.08 3.06 9.84
C GLU A 277 -3.95 2.70 11.04
N ILE A 278 -5.11 3.34 11.15
CA ILE A 278 -6.17 2.89 12.03
C ILE A 278 -6.94 1.78 11.33
N MET A 279 -6.98 0.60 11.95
CA MET A 279 -7.75 -0.52 11.44
C MET A 279 -9.10 -0.60 12.17
N VAL A 280 -10.17 -0.78 11.39
CA VAL A 280 -11.56 -0.76 11.90
C VAL A 280 -11.81 -1.91 12.87
N GLU A 281 -11.41 -3.11 12.48
CA GLU A 281 -11.63 -4.36 13.24
C GLU A 281 -10.79 -4.40 14.52
N ALA A 282 -9.58 -3.85 14.45
CA ALA A 282 -8.66 -3.68 15.57
C ALA A 282 -9.02 -2.51 16.51
N ASN A 283 -9.84 -1.56 16.02
CA ASN A 283 -10.16 -0.30 16.68
C ASN A 283 -8.91 0.43 17.25
N GLY A 284 -7.82 0.42 16.48
CA GLY A 284 -6.53 0.92 16.94
C GLY A 284 -5.52 1.10 15.80
N ALA A 285 -4.42 1.78 16.11
CA ALA A 285 -3.33 1.98 15.15
C ALA A 285 -2.50 0.71 15.00
N VAL A 286 -2.25 0.33 13.76
CA VAL A 286 -1.49 -0.87 13.39
C VAL A 286 -0.34 -0.52 12.46
N VAL A 287 0.70 -1.35 12.50
CA VAL A 287 1.83 -1.30 11.58
C VAL A 287 1.59 -2.31 10.47
N MET A 288 1.39 -1.82 9.25
CA MET A 288 1.27 -2.67 8.06
C MET A 288 2.60 -2.65 7.32
N ALA A 289 3.14 -3.84 7.06
CA ALA A 289 4.38 -3.99 6.30
C ALA A 289 4.24 -5.12 5.29
N CYS A 290 5.22 -5.25 4.41
CA CYS A 290 5.21 -6.31 3.43
C CYS A 290 5.19 -7.70 4.09
N PRO A 291 4.46 -8.67 3.49
CA PRO A 291 4.50 -10.06 3.91
C PRO A 291 5.94 -10.54 3.69
N GLY A 292 6.63 -10.80 4.80
CA GLY A 292 8.07 -11.03 4.80
C GLY A 292 8.41 -12.44 4.38
N GLU A 293 9.59 -12.59 3.76
CA GLU A 293 10.36 -13.85 3.83
C GLU A 293 11.26 -13.88 5.08
N ASP A 294 11.35 -12.77 5.83
CA ASP A 294 12.31 -12.53 6.91
C ASP A 294 11.68 -12.41 8.31
N ALA A 295 10.56 -13.07 8.56
CA ALA A 295 10.35 -13.58 9.91
C ALA A 295 11.21 -14.84 10.01
N LYS A 296 12.54 -14.70 10.17
CA LYS A 296 13.30 -15.82 10.72
C LYS A 296 12.66 -16.04 12.09
N PRO A 297 11.92 -17.15 12.29
CA PRO A 297 11.21 -17.34 13.54
C PRO A 297 12.24 -17.21 14.64
N ASP A 298 11.93 -16.37 15.62
CA ASP A 298 12.80 -16.23 16.78
C ASP A 298 12.99 -17.65 17.34
N LYS A 299 14.21 -18.16 17.25
CA LYS A 299 14.56 -19.49 17.77
C LYS A 299 14.33 -19.59 19.29
N GLY A 300 13.93 -18.50 19.95
CA GLY A 300 13.49 -18.46 21.34
C GLY A 300 11.99 -18.70 21.59
N ALA A 301 11.11 -18.54 20.60
CA ALA A 301 9.66 -18.72 20.79
C ALA A 301 9.17 -20.14 20.44
N ASP A 302 9.81 -20.82 19.48
CA ASP A 302 9.32 -22.08 18.91
C ASP A 302 9.63 -23.36 19.72
N LEU A 303 10.61 -23.32 20.63
CA LEU A 303 11.00 -24.53 21.38
C LEU A 303 9.90 -25.00 22.35
N ARG A 304 9.09 -24.09 22.89
CA ARG A 304 7.97 -24.45 23.78
C ARG A 304 6.79 -25.01 23.00
N PHE A 305 6.49 -24.44 21.83
CA PHE A 305 5.42 -24.90 20.95
C PHE A 305 5.74 -26.22 20.25
N THR A 306 7.02 -26.62 20.16
CA THR A 306 7.43 -27.91 19.59
C THR A 306 7.63 -29.00 20.65
N TRP A 307 8.24 -28.65 21.79
CA TRP A 307 8.56 -29.62 22.85
C TRP A 307 7.31 -30.12 23.57
N PHE A 308 6.35 -29.23 23.84
CA PHE A 308 5.16 -29.61 24.60
C PHE A 308 4.27 -30.62 23.83
N PRO A 309 3.95 -30.43 22.53
CA PRO A 309 3.25 -31.46 21.76
C PRO A 309 4.05 -32.75 21.58
N ALA A 310 5.38 -32.67 21.40
CA ALA A 310 6.23 -33.85 21.27
C ALA A 310 6.22 -34.72 22.54
N MET A 311 6.26 -34.10 23.72
CA MET A 311 6.15 -34.81 25.01
C MET A 311 4.75 -35.39 25.23
N LEU A 312 3.68 -34.72 24.75
CA LEU A 312 2.33 -35.28 24.79
C LEU A 312 2.17 -36.50 23.88
N PHE A 313 2.70 -36.48 22.64
CA PHE A 313 2.69 -37.67 21.77
C PHE A 313 3.47 -38.83 22.37
N LEU A 314 4.61 -38.54 23.00
CA LEU A 314 5.39 -39.55 23.71
C LEU A 314 4.60 -40.14 24.88
N SER A 315 3.88 -39.31 25.65
CA SER A 315 2.96 -39.74 26.72
C SER A 315 1.87 -40.68 26.20
N VAL A 316 1.16 -40.28 25.13
CA VAL A 316 0.09 -41.09 24.52
C VAL A 316 0.60 -42.46 24.08
N PHE A 317 1.81 -42.55 23.51
CA PHE A 317 2.41 -43.82 23.12
C PHE A 317 2.66 -44.76 24.32
N PHE A 318 3.23 -44.24 25.41
CA PHE A 318 3.46 -45.05 26.62
C PHE A 318 2.17 -45.45 27.32
N LEU A 319 1.15 -44.58 27.33
CA LEU A 319 -0.17 -44.92 27.86
C LEU A 319 -0.86 -46.01 27.02
N ALA A 320 -0.76 -45.94 25.68
CA ALA A 320 -1.31 -46.96 24.79
C ALA A 320 -0.61 -48.32 24.97
N ALA A 321 0.73 -48.34 25.07
CA ALA A 321 1.49 -49.55 25.33
C ALA A 321 1.14 -50.17 26.70
N THR A 322 0.97 -49.33 27.72
CA THR A 322 0.56 -49.74 29.07
C THR A 322 -0.85 -50.32 29.07
N LEU A 323 -1.78 -49.70 28.33
CA LEU A 323 -3.15 -50.19 28.16
C LEU A 323 -3.20 -51.52 27.41
N LEU A 324 -2.37 -51.69 26.36
CA LEU A 324 -2.26 -52.94 25.62
C LEU A 324 -1.71 -54.07 26.50
N ALA A 325 -0.60 -53.83 27.20
CA ALA A 325 -0.03 -54.80 28.13
C ALA A 325 -1.02 -55.18 29.24
N SER A 326 -1.79 -54.20 29.71
CA SER A 326 -2.88 -54.40 30.66
C SER A 326 -3.96 -55.34 30.07
N CYS A 327 -4.45 -55.08 28.86
CA CYS A 327 -5.45 -55.94 28.21
C CYS A 327 -4.96 -57.37 27.94
N LEU A 328 -3.64 -57.58 27.82
CA LEU A 328 -3.03 -58.89 27.56
C LEU A 328 -2.84 -59.75 28.82
N LEU A 329 -2.99 -59.19 30.02
CA LEU A 329 -2.88 -59.92 31.29
C LEU A 329 -4.23 -60.54 31.69
N PRO A 330 -4.46 -61.85 31.45
CA PRO A 330 -5.79 -62.46 31.61
C PRO A 330 -6.22 -62.58 33.08
N ALA A 331 -5.27 -62.46 34.01
CA ALA A 331 -5.50 -62.60 35.45
C ALA A 331 -6.22 -61.41 36.12
N ALA A 332 -6.34 -60.27 35.45
CA ALA A 332 -6.87 -59.02 36.04
C ALA A 332 -8.34 -58.72 35.69
N TYR A 333 -8.96 -59.50 34.79
CA TYR A 333 -10.26 -59.17 34.19
C TYR A 333 -11.45 -59.12 35.17
N HIS A 334 -11.37 -59.83 36.31
CA HIS A 334 -12.48 -59.93 37.27
C HIS A 334 -12.51 -58.85 38.37
N GLN A 335 -11.47 -58.02 38.49
CA GLN A 335 -11.40 -57.02 39.56
C GLN A 335 -12.08 -55.71 39.13
N LEU A 336 -13.07 -55.25 39.91
CA LEU A 336 -13.79 -54.00 39.62
C LEU A 336 -12.83 -52.78 39.58
N HIS A 337 -11.80 -52.82 40.44
CA HIS A 337 -10.72 -51.83 40.50
C HIS A 337 -9.97 -51.68 39.17
N TRP A 338 -9.74 -52.81 38.49
CA TRP A 338 -9.04 -52.86 37.21
C TRP A 338 -9.79 -52.08 36.12
N ARG A 339 -11.10 -52.29 36.02
CA ARG A 339 -11.95 -51.63 35.00
C ARG A 339 -12.01 -50.12 35.20
N CYS A 340 -12.05 -49.65 36.45
CA CYS A 340 -12.02 -48.22 36.76
C CYS A 340 -10.67 -47.59 36.39
N GLN A 341 -9.56 -48.27 36.70
CA GLN A 341 -8.22 -47.81 36.39
C GLN A 341 -7.97 -47.73 34.88
N THR A 342 -8.40 -48.74 34.10
CA THR A 342 -8.25 -48.71 32.64
C THR A 342 -9.10 -47.60 32.00
N ASN A 343 -10.31 -47.36 32.50
CA ASN A 343 -11.17 -46.28 31.99
C ASN A 343 -10.58 -44.89 32.26
N TYR A 344 -10.01 -44.69 33.46
CA TYR A 344 -9.30 -43.45 33.79
C TYR A 344 -8.09 -43.23 32.86
N VAL A 345 -7.25 -44.24 32.68
CA VAL A 345 -6.08 -44.17 31.79
C VAL A 345 -6.47 -43.93 30.33
N ALA A 346 -7.55 -44.56 29.86
CA ALA A 346 -8.08 -44.33 28.51
C ALA A 346 -8.57 -42.88 28.32
N SER A 347 -9.23 -42.32 29.34
CA SER A 347 -9.70 -40.93 29.29
C SER A 347 -8.55 -39.92 29.27
N LEU A 348 -7.48 -40.16 30.05
CA LEU A 348 -6.27 -39.33 30.01
C LEU A 348 -5.57 -39.41 28.66
N MET A 349 -5.43 -40.62 28.09
CA MET A 349 -4.84 -40.81 26.77
C MET A 349 -5.61 -40.03 25.69
N LEU A 350 -6.94 -40.06 25.74
CA LEU A 350 -7.79 -39.32 24.80
C LEU A 350 -7.65 -37.80 24.98
N GLY A 351 -7.59 -37.32 26.21
CA GLY A 351 -7.36 -35.91 26.53
C GLY A 351 -6.01 -35.40 26.03
N ASP A 352 -4.92 -36.13 26.31
CA ASP A 352 -3.57 -35.79 25.86
C ASP A 352 -3.48 -35.78 24.33
N LEU A 353 -4.16 -36.72 23.66
CA LEU A 353 -4.22 -36.77 22.19
C LEU A 353 -4.95 -35.54 21.62
N PHE A 354 -6.07 -35.13 22.20
CA PHE A 354 -6.79 -33.93 21.75
C PHE A 354 -5.97 -32.65 21.99
N LEU A 355 -5.29 -32.54 23.13
CA LEU A 355 -4.39 -31.41 23.42
C LEU A 355 -3.21 -31.38 22.44
N ALA A 356 -2.62 -32.53 22.12
CA ALA A 356 -1.54 -32.60 21.12
C ALA A 356 -2.03 -32.19 19.72
N ILE A 357 -3.20 -32.67 19.29
CA ILE A 357 -3.79 -32.34 17.97
C ILE A 357 -4.09 -30.84 17.89
N THR A 358 -4.75 -30.27 18.90
CA THR A 358 -5.11 -28.85 18.90
C THR A 358 -3.87 -27.96 18.83
N GLN A 359 -2.81 -28.31 19.54
CA GLN A 359 -1.56 -27.54 19.55
C GLN A 359 -0.76 -27.66 18.25
N VAL A 360 -0.78 -28.83 17.59
CA VAL A 360 -0.22 -28.98 16.24
C VAL A 360 -1.04 -28.22 15.20
N SER A 361 -2.37 -28.25 15.32
CA SER A 361 -3.27 -27.55 14.40
C SER A 361 -3.20 -26.04 14.53
N GLY A 362 -2.83 -25.50 15.70
CA GLY A 362 -2.60 -24.08 15.91
C GLY A 362 -1.49 -23.49 15.02
N ALA A 363 -0.56 -24.32 14.52
CA ALA A 363 0.49 -23.91 13.59
C ALA A 363 0.14 -24.19 12.10
N ALA A 364 -0.96 -24.90 11.82
CA ALA A 364 -1.31 -25.41 10.49
C ALA A 364 -2.62 -24.84 9.90
N LEU A 365 -3.21 -23.81 10.53
CA LEU A 365 -4.41 -23.15 10.02
C LEU A 365 -4.06 -22.10 8.97
N ALA A 366 -3.65 -22.57 7.79
CA ALA A 366 -3.64 -21.78 6.56
C ALA A 366 -4.69 -22.36 5.61
N GLY A 367 -5.87 -21.73 5.51
CA GLY A 367 -6.91 -22.12 4.56
C GLY A 367 -8.35 -21.80 4.97
N PRO A 368 -9.32 -22.10 4.09
CA PRO A 368 -10.73 -21.69 4.20
C PRO A 368 -11.51 -22.30 5.38
N PHE A 369 -10.88 -23.19 6.16
CA PHE A 369 -11.47 -23.72 7.39
C PHE A 369 -11.45 -22.73 8.57
N CYS A 370 -10.81 -21.56 8.43
CA CYS A 370 -10.83 -20.50 9.43
C CYS A 370 -12.16 -19.72 9.49
N VAL A 371 -13.09 -19.96 8.55
CA VAL A 371 -14.35 -19.18 8.42
C VAL A 371 -15.57 -19.96 8.98
N VAL A 372 -15.38 -21.18 9.47
CA VAL A 372 -16.49 -22.09 9.79
C VAL A 372 -16.56 -22.49 11.28
N PHE A 373 -15.65 -21.99 12.12
CA PHE A 373 -15.72 -22.16 13.58
C PHE A 373 -15.71 -20.83 14.32
#